data_AF-A0A7C7FRF9-F1
#
_entry.id   AF-A0A7C7FRF9-F1
#
_cell.length_a   1.000
_cell.length_b   1.000
_cell.length_c   1.000
_cell.angle_alpha   90.00
_cell.angle_beta   90.00
_cell.angle_gamma   90.00
#
_symmetry.space_group_name_H-M   'P 1'
#
loop_
_entity.id
_entity.type
_entity.pdbx_description
1 polymer ?
#
loop_
_entity_poly.entity_id
_entity_poly.type
_entity_poly.pdbx_seq_one_letter_code
_entity_poly.pdbx_strand_id
1 'polypeptide(L)'
;MNKLMPILLIAFMSYSCNKINTTLKKLEGNWKVIEYKVTNAQGLTYFYDAQGTWCFKNCNGNECEYHINLQYPNQGVVSQKVETGIFQMEEDGEHYTLLRVNENGSITTIEDGRIIMLTNNDVKTIFIDEYGMHQFILEK
;
A
#
# COMPACT_ATOMS: atom_id res chain seq x y z
N MET A 1 24.71 28.34 -32.82
CA MET A 1 23.53 28.30 -31.92
C MET A 1 23.34 26.88 -31.43
N ASN A 2 22.87 26.73 -30.18
CA ASN A 2 22.43 25.52 -29.48
C ASN A 2 23.52 24.62 -28.82
N LYS A 3 23.89 24.98 -27.59
CA LYS A 3 24.61 24.11 -26.62
C LYS A 3 23.90 23.98 -25.26
N LEU A 4 22.63 24.37 -25.16
CA LEU A 4 21.89 24.43 -23.88
C LEU A 4 21.04 23.19 -23.55
N MET A 5 21.17 22.08 -24.30
CA MET A 5 20.22 20.96 -24.19
C MET A 5 20.49 19.86 -23.13
N PRO A 6 21.66 19.70 -22.47
CA PRO A 6 21.86 18.56 -21.55
C PRO A 6 21.43 18.82 -20.08
N ILE A 7 21.11 20.07 -19.70
CA ILE A 7 20.84 20.40 -18.28
C ILE A 7 19.42 19.99 -17.85
N LEU A 8 18.49 19.81 -18.79
CA LEU A 8 17.09 19.52 -18.46
C LEU A 8 16.83 18.07 -18.01
N LEU A 9 17.67 17.09 -18.42
CA LEU A 9 17.44 15.67 -18.11
C LEU A 9 17.80 15.28 -16.67
N ILE A 10 18.80 15.96 -16.07
CA ILE A 10 19.29 15.62 -14.72
C ILE A 10 18.32 16.12 -13.64
N ALA A 11 17.56 17.18 -13.92
CA ALA A 11 16.60 17.73 -12.98
C ALA A 11 15.40 16.80 -12.72
N PHE A 12 14.99 15.95 -13.67
CA PHE A 12 13.82 15.07 -13.48
C PHE A 12 14.07 13.91 -12.52
N MET A 13 15.31 13.41 -12.41
CA MET A 13 15.63 12.26 -11.56
C MET A 13 15.67 12.60 -10.07
N SER A 14 15.85 13.88 -9.69
CA SER A 14 15.87 14.27 -8.28
C SER A 14 14.48 14.47 -7.68
N TYR A 15 13.44 14.69 -8.51
CA TYR A 15 12.07 14.88 -8.02
C TYR A 15 11.40 13.56 -7.59
N SER A 16 11.66 12.44 -8.28
CA SER A 16 11.06 11.13 -7.92
C SER A 16 11.51 10.66 -6.54
N CYS A 17 12.81 10.76 -6.24
CA CYS A 17 13.36 10.40 -4.93
C CYS A 17 12.77 11.25 -3.80
N ASN A 18 12.44 12.52 -4.06
CA ASN A 18 11.80 13.39 -3.07
C ASN A 18 10.33 13.00 -2.82
N LYS A 19 9.59 12.61 -3.88
CA LYS A 19 8.19 12.19 -3.78
C LYS A 19 8.06 10.87 -3.00
N ILE A 20 8.90 9.88 -3.28
CA ILE A 20 8.93 8.61 -2.54
C ILE A 20 9.18 8.87 -1.05
N ASN A 21 10.26 9.59 -0.73
CA ASN A 21 10.62 9.87 0.66
C ASN A 21 9.52 10.63 1.41
N THR A 22 8.88 11.59 0.77
CA THR A 22 7.77 12.35 1.36
C THR A 22 6.56 11.45 1.63
N THR A 23 6.24 10.56 0.70
CA THR A 23 5.11 9.64 0.80
C THR A 23 5.35 8.60 1.90
N LEU A 24 6.52 7.95 1.91
CA LEU A 24 6.88 6.97 2.93
C LEU A 24 6.95 7.58 4.33
N LYS A 25 7.49 8.79 4.48
CA LYS A 25 7.50 9.50 5.78
C LYS A 25 6.11 9.78 6.32
N LYS A 26 5.14 10.06 5.46
CA LYS A 26 3.74 10.22 5.86
C LYS A 26 3.11 8.88 6.21
N LEU A 27 3.37 7.86 5.40
CA LEU A 27 2.83 6.51 5.53
C LEU A 27 3.38 5.77 6.77
N GLU A 28 4.58 6.09 7.24
CA GLU A 28 5.19 5.40 8.38
C GLU A 28 4.36 5.57 9.67
N GLY A 29 4.13 4.46 10.38
CA GLY A 29 3.36 4.41 11.62
C GLY A 29 2.31 3.30 11.66
N ASN A 30 1.47 3.35 12.69
CA ASN A 30 0.32 2.45 12.82
C ASN A 30 -0.92 3.17 12.31
N TRP A 31 -1.68 2.51 11.44
CA TRP A 31 -2.94 3.00 10.93
C TRP A 31 -4.05 2.07 11.34
N LYS A 32 -5.16 2.62 11.82
CA LYS A 32 -6.39 1.90 12.12
C LYS A 32 -7.20 1.74 10.83
N VAL A 33 -7.70 0.53 10.56
CA VAL A 33 -8.62 0.31 9.44
C VAL A 33 -10.00 0.84 9.84
N ILE A 34 -10.54 1.77 9.05
CA ILE A 34 -11.88 2.35 9.25
C ILE A 34 -12.88 1.90 8.18
N GLU A 35 -12.42 1.53 7.00
CA GLU A 35 -13.24 0.90 5.96
C GLU A 35 -12.45 -0.20 5.27
N TYR A 36 -13.10 -1.34 5.03
CA TYR A 36 -12.57 -2.42 4.21
C TYR A 36 -13.60 -2.90 3.20
N LYS A 37 -13.22 -2.86 1.92
CA LYS A 37 -14.04 -3.33 0.80
C LYS A 37 -13.24 -4.35 -0.02
N VAL A 38 -13.93 -5.37 -0.52
CA VAL A 38 -13.38 -6.34 -1.47
C VAL A 38 -14.27 -6.42 -2.70
N THR A 39 -13.68 -6.36 -3.89
CA THR A 39 -14.36 -6.63 -5.16
C THR A 39 -13.79 -7.92 -5.74
N ASN A 40 -14.62 -8.97 -5.84
CA ASN A 40 -14.18 -10.26 -6.35
C ASN A 40 -13.99 -10.24 -7.88
N ALA A 41 -13.47 -11.34 -8.44
CA ALA A 41 -13.23 -11.48 -9.88
C ALA A 41 -14.52 -11.36 -10.73
N GLN A 42 -15.70 -11.58 -10.16
CA GLN A 42 -17.00 -11.41 -10.82
C GLN A 42 -17.51 -9.96 -10.76
N GLY A 43 -16.75 -9.04 -10.15
CA GLY A 43 -17.12 -7.63 -10.01
C GLY A 43 -18.07 -7.34 -8.84
N LEU A 44 -18.41 -8.33 -8.02
CA LEU A 44 -19.25 -8.13 -6.84
C LEU A 44 -18.44 -7.48 -5.74
N THR A 45 -18.96 -6.37 -5.22
CA THR A 45 -18.38 -5.61 -4.12
C THR A 45 -19.03 -6.00 -2.79
N TYR A 46 -18.19 -6.27 -1.80
CA TYR A 46 -18.58 -6.50 -0.41
C TYR A 46 -17.96 -5.44 0.49
N PHE A 47 -18.75 -4.94 1.43
CA PHE A 47 -18.33 -3.98 2.45
C PHE A 47 -18.31 -4.69 3.79
N TYR A 48 -17.19 -4.60 4.48
CA TYR A 48 -16.99 -5.29 5.74
C TYR A 48 -16.79 -4.27 6.87
N ASP A 49 -17.50 -4.48 7.98
CA ASP A 49 -17.23 -3.79 9.24
C ASP A 49 -15.97 -4.40 9.87
N ALA A 50 -14.83 -3.98 9.33
CA ALA A 50 -13.54 -4.54 9.66
C ALA A 50 -12.85 -3.73 10.77
N GLN A 51 -12.22 -4.44 11.69
CA GLN A 51 -11.43 -3.85 12.76
C GLN A 51 -10.01 -4.37 12.66
N GLY A 52 -9.04 -3.48 12.73
CA GLY A 52 -7.65 -3.89 12.56
C GLY A 52 -6.70 -2.74 12.39
N THR A 53 -5.45 -3.09 12.13
CA THR A 53 -4.40 -2.14 11.84
C THR A 53 -3.61 -2.53 10.61
N TRP A 54 -3.08 -1.52 9.94
CA TRP A 54 -2.02 -1.64 8.96
C TRP A 54 -0.85 -0.79 9.45
N CYS A 55 0.26 -1.43 9.76
CA CYS A 55 1.46 -0.77 10.22
C CYS A 55 2.54 -0.78 9.15
N PHE A 56 3.23 0.36 9.00
CA PHE A 56 4.43 0.52 8.18
C PHE A 56 5.57 0.96 9.09
N LYS A 57 6.71 0.25 9.05
CA LYS A 57 7.89 0.51 9.90
C LYS A 57 9.18 0.36 9.10
N ASN A 58 10.27 0.83 9.70
CA ASN A 58 11.63 0.65 9.18
C ASN A 58 11.74 1.14 7.73
N CYS A 59 11.07 2.27 7.42
CA CYS A 59 11.02 2.78 6.07
C CYS A 59 12.40 3.31 5.64
N ASN A 60 12.99 2.72 4.61
CA ASN A 60 14.30 3.10 4.08
C ASN A 60 14.32 3.02 2.55
N GLY A 61 14.84 4.05 1.90
CA GLY A 61 14.82 4.15 0.44
C GLY A 61 13.39 4.21 -0.09
N ASN A 62 12.98 3.17 -0.80
CA ASN A 62 11.63 2.99 -1.33
C ASN A 62 10.86 1.86 -0.64
N GLU A 63 11.37 1.29 0.45
CA GLU A 63 10.79 0.13 1.11
C GLU A 63 10.37 0.45 2.55
N CYS A 64 9.33 -0.24 3.03
CA CYS A 64 8.97 -0.33 4.44
C CYS A 64 8.62 -1.79 4.78
N GLU A 65 8.88 -2.22 6.00
CA GLU A 65 8.21 -3.40 6.54
C GLU A 65 6.73 -3.07 6.77
N TYR A 66 5.82 -3.95 6.36
CA TYR A 66 4.41 -3.80 6.66
C TYR A 66 3.86 -4.98 7.47
N HIS A 67 2.83 -4.68 8.26
CA HIS A 67 2.03 -5.67 8.95
C HIS A 67 0.55 -5.29 8.89
N ILE A 68 -0.28 -6.18 8.34
CA ILE A 68 -1.74 -6.08 8.38
C ILE A 68 -2.24 -7.06 9.43
N ASN A 69 -3.11 -6.58 10.31
CA ASN A 69 -3.87 -7.42 11.22
C ASN A 69 -5.32 -6.96 11.22
N LEU A 70 -6.18 -7.71 10.54
CA LEU A 70 -7.57 -7.36 10.28
C LEU A 70 -8.50 -8.49 10.72
N GLN A 71 -9.62 -8.13 11.34
CA GLN A 71 -10.75 -9.02 11.59
C GLN A 71 -12.00 -8.43 10.97
N TYR A 72 -12.82 -9.27 10.34
CA TYR A 72 -14.04 -8.82 9.68
C TYR A 72 -15.11 -9.92 9.61
N PRO A 73 -16.40 -9.57 9.68
CA PRO A 73 -17.48 -10.53 9.55
C PRO A 73 -17.66 -10.93 8.07
N ASN A 74 -17.60 -12.22 7.77
CA ASN A 74 -17.85 -12.77 6.45
C ASN A 74 -18.84 -13.94 6.56
N GLN A 75 -20.04 -13.78 5.98
CA GLN A 75 -21.09 -14.81 5.97
C GLN A 75 -21.43 -15.39 7.36
N GLY A 76 -21.39 -14.55 8.40
CA GLY A 76 -21.71 -14.94 9.78
C GLY A 76 -20.55 -15.53 10.58
N VAL A 77 -19.35 -15.62 10.00
CA VAL A 77 -18.11 -16.03 10.69
C VAL A 77 -17.14 -14.85 10.76
N VAL A 78 -16.40 -14.71 11.85
CA VAL A 78 -15.30 -13.73 11.93
C VAL A 78 -14.10 -14.29 11.17
N SER A 79 -13.78 -13.65 10.05
CA SER A 79 -12.58 -13.92 9.26
C SER A 79 -11.43 -13.01 9.68
N GLN A 80 -10.20 -13.43 9.38
CA GLN A 80 -9.00 -12.68 9.67
C GLN A 80 -8.14 -12.51 8.41
N LYS A 81 -7.44 -11.38 8.29
CA LYS A 81 -6.33 -11.18 7.33
C LYS A 81 -5.13 -10.71 8.14
N VAL A 82 -4.17 -11.61 8.31
CA VAL A 82 -2.91 -11.34 9.01
C VAL A 82 -1.79 -11.53 8.01
N GLU A 83 -1.11 -10.43 7.68
CA GLU A 83 -0.06 -10.44 6.67
C GLU A 83 1.14 -9.63 7.15
N THR A 84 2.32 -10.07 6.74
CA THR A 84 3.58 -9.34 6.91
C THR A 84 4.34 -9.36 5.60
N GLY A 85 5.21 -8.39 5.42
CA GLY A 85 6.05 -8.34 4.22
C GLY A 85 6.76 -7.02 4.04
N ILE A 86 7.19 -6.79 2.79
CA ILE A 86 7.81 -5.54 2.37
C ILE A 86 6.84 -4.79 1.47
N PHE A 87 6.61 -3.53 1.79
CA PHE A 87 5.92 -2.55 0.97
C PHE A 87 6.99 -1.83 0.17
N GLN A 88 6.95 -1.91 -1.15
CA GLN A 88 7.94 -1.32 -2.04
C GLN A 88 7.27 -0.28 -2.94
N MET A 89 7.56 1.00 -2.68
CA MET A 89 7.06 2.12 -3.46
C MET A 89 7.74 2.20 -4.82
N GLU A 90 6.96 2.48 -5.85
CA GLU A 90 7.46 2.80 -7.18
C GLU A 90 7.94 4.26 -7.28
N GLU A 91 8.66 4.58 -8.36
CA GLU A 91 9.28 5.90 -8.55
C GLU A 91 8.28 7.06 -8.56
N ASP A 92 7.02 6.78 -8.88
CA ASP A 92 5.97 7.78 -8.93
C ASP A 92 5.38 8.12 -7.56
N GLY A 93 5.76 7.40 -6.49
CA GLY A 93 5.27 7.63 -5.13
C GLY A 93 3.77 7.43 -4.93
N GLU A 94 3.09 6.73 -5.85
CA GLU A 94 1.66 6.41 -5.77
C GLU A 94 1.42 4.91 -5.89
N HIS A 95 2.17 4.23 -6.78
CA HIS A 95 2.08 2.80 -6.97
C HIS A 95 3.07 2.06 -6.06
N TYR A 96 2.74 0.83 -5.73
CA TYR A 96 3.58 0.00 -4.87
C TYR A 96 3.35 -1.49 -5.12
N THR A 97 4.38 -2.25 -4.77
CA THR A 97 4.35 -3.70 -4.72
C THR A 97 4.36 -4.18 -3.27
N LEU A 98 3.60 -5.23 -2.95
CA LEU A 98 3.72 -5.95 -1.69
C LEU A 98 4.45 -7.26 -1.90
N LEU A 99 5.56 -7.46 -1.20
CA LEU A 99 6.25 -8.74 -1.08
C LEU A 99 5.73 -9.44 0.17
N ARG A 100 4.61 -10.14 0.04
CA ARG A 100 3.91 -10.83 1.13
C ARG A 100 4.69 -12.07 1.55
N VAL A 101 5.01 -12.18 2.84
CA VAL A 101 5.59 -13.40 3.42
C VAL A 101 4.44 -14.34 3.79
N ASN A 102 4.43 -15.52 3.17
CA ASN A 102 3.44 -16.56 3.43
C ASN A 102 3.83 -17.39 4.67
N GLU A 103 2.88 -18.14 5.24
CA GLU A 103 3.10 -18.98 6.44
C GLU A 103 4.24 -19.99 6.29
N ASN A 104 4.45 -20.50 5.08
CA ASN A 104 5.53 -21.43 4.75
C ASN A 104 6.88 -20.74 4.49
N GLY A 105 6.97 -19.42 4.68
CA GLY A 105 8.16 -18.60 4.43
C GLY A 105 8.41 -18.24 2.96
N SER A 106 7.58 -18.71 2.03
CA SER A 106 7.65 -18.26 0.62
C SER A 106 7.19 -16.81 0.48
N ILE A 107 7.60 -16.16 -0.61
CA ILE A 107 7.21 -14.78 -0.91
C ILE A 107 6.24 -14.77 -2.10
N THR A 108 5.11 -14.09 -1.93
CA THR A 108 4.18 -13.75 -3.02
C THR A 108 4.33 -12.27 -3.35
N THR A 109 4.54 -11.96 -4.63
CA THR A 109 4.57 -10.58 -5.12
C THR A 109 3.17 -10.14 -5.56
N ILE A 110 2.71 -9.00 -5.04
CA ILE A 110 1.45 -8.33 -5.41
C ILE A 110 1.81 -6.98 -6.02
N GLU A 111 1.74 -6.86 -7.35
CA GLU A 111 2.26 -5.70 -8.11
C GLU A 111 1.24 -4.56 -8.28
N ASP A 112 -0.05 -4.83 -8.21
CA ASP A 112 -1.11 -3.86 -8.53
C ASP A 112 -1.56 -3.03 -7.31
N GLY A 113 -0.62 -2.53 -6.52
CA GLY A 113 -0.87 -1.66 -5.38
C GLY A 113 -0.90 -0.18 -5.75
N ARG A 114 -1.86 0.58 -5.20
CA ARG A 114 -1.93 2.03 -5.40
C ARG A 114 -2.51 2.80 -4.22
N ILE A 115 -1.78 3.82 -3.78
CA ILE A 115 -2.25 4.88 -2.89
C ILE A 115 -3.11 5.85 -3.70
N ILE A 116 -4.40 5.91 -3.36
CA ILE A 116 -5.36 6.81 -4.00
C ILE A 116 -5.36 8.19 -3.33
N MET A 117 -5.15 8.21 -2.01
CA MET A 117 -5.09 9.44 -1.22
C MET A 117 -4.24 9.21 0.03
N LEU A 118 -3.41 10.20 0.35
CA LEU A 118 -2.55 10.21 1.55
C LEU A 118 -2.50 11.63 2.14
N THR A 119 -3.07 11.77 3.33
CA THR A 119 -2.89 12.95 4.20
C THR A 119 -1.93 12.59 5.34
N ASN A 120 -1.86 13.43 6.38
CA ASN A 120 -1.11 13.07 7.59
C ASN A 120 -1.89 12.11 8.49
N ASN A 121 -3.21 12.01 8.30
CA ASN A 121 -4.13 11.30 9.19
C ASN A 121 -4.97 10.25 8.47
N ASP A 122 -5.08 10.32 7.14
CA ASP A 122 -5.90 9.41 6.34
C ASP A 122 -5.10 8.79 5.19
N VAL A 123 -5.35 7.51 4.94
CA VAL A 123 -4.88 6.80 3.75
C VAL A 123 -6.07 6.13 3.08
N LYS A 124 -6.20 6.30 1.77
CA LYS A 124 -7.01 5.42 0.93
C LYS A 124 -6.10 4.68 -0.03
N THR A 125 -6.16 3.35 0.00
CA THR A 125 -5.30 2.51 -0.84
C THR A 125 -6.05 1.32 -1.40
N ILE A 126 -5.59 0.85 -2.56
CA ILE A 126 -6.10 -0.36 -3.21
C ILE A 126 -4.96 -1.30 -3.56
N PHE A 127 -5.22 -2.60 -3.57
CA PHE A 127 -4.36 -3.58 -4.23
C PHE A 127 -5.17 -4.77 -4.73
N ILE A 128 -4.62 -5.54 -5.68
CA ILE A 128 -5.28 -6.71 -6.25
C ILE A 128 -4.46 -7.95 -5.90
N ASP A 129 -5.08 -8.93 -5.24
CA ASP A 129 -4.48 -10.24 -4.97
C ASP A 129 -5.34 -11.37 -5.55
N GLU A 130 -5.02 -12.63 -5.23
CA GLU A 130 -5.75 -13.81 -5.70
C GLU A 130 -7.24 -13.85 -5.31
N TYR A 131 -7.66 -13.07 -4.31
CA TYR A 131 -9.03 -12.98 -3.82
C TYR A 131 -9.81 -11.80 -4.42
N GLY A 132 -9.12 -10.86 -5.07
CA GLY A 132 -9.71 -9.75 -5.81
C GLY A 132 -9.10 -8.40 -5.46
N MET A 133 -9.84 -7.33 -5.77
CA MET A 133 -9.42 -5.97 -5.46
C MET A 133 -9.82 -5.60 -4.03
N HIS A 134 -8.82 -5.38 -3.19
CA HIS A 134 -8.95 -4.88 -1.83
C HIS A 134 -8.87 -3.36 -1.84
N GLN A 135 -9.80 -2.71 -1.13
CA GLN A 135 -9.75 -1.28 -0.85
C GLN A 135 -9.77 -1.08 0.66
N PHE A 136 -8.86 -0.24 1.13
CA PHE A 136 -8.78 0.17 2.53
C PHE A 136 -8.91 1.68 2.65
N ILE A 137 -9.61 2.12 3.68
CA ILE A 137 -9.48 3.46 4.25
C ILE A 137 -8.92 3.30 5.66
N LEU A 138 -7.86 4.03 5.96
CA LEU A 138 -7.11 3.95 7.20
C LEU A 138 -7.02 5.33 7.86
N GLU A 139 -6.98 5.36 9.18
CA GLU A 139 -6.86 6.58 10.01
C GLU A 139 -5.71 6.44 11.03
N LYS A 140 -4.99 7.52 11.33
CA LYS A 140 -3.89 7.58 12.31
C LYS A 140 -4.23 8.41 13.55
#